data_AF-A0A5N8Z573-F1
#
_entry.id   AF-A0A5N8Z573-F1
#
_cell.length_a   1.000
_cell.length_b   1.000
_cell.length_c   1.000
_cell.angle_alpha   90.00
_cell.angle_beta   90.00
_cell.angle_gamma   90.00
#
_symmetry.space_group_name_H-M   'P 1'
#
loop_
_entity.id
_entity.type
_entity.pdbx_description
1 polymer ?
#
loop_
_entity_poly.entity_id
_entity_poly.type
_entity_poly.pdbx_seq_one_letter_code
_entity_poly.pdbx_strand_id
1 'polypeptide(L)' 'MAKLEIGTPAPDFTLQDCYGKTVTLNDFRGKKVLLFFYTSSGGNN' A
#
# COMPACT_ATOMS: atom_id res chain seq x y z
N MET A 1 -4.53 14.49 -9.77
CA MET A 1 -3.77 13.54 -8.93
C MET A 1 -2.31 13.59 -9.35
N ALA A 2 -1.37 13.48 -8.41
CA ALA A 2 0.06 13.49 -8.72
C ALA A 2 0.47 12.20 -9.44
N LYS A 3 1.29 12.33 -10.48
CA LYS A 3 1.90 11.18 -11.16
C LYS A 3 3.03 10.64 -10.28
N LEU A 4 3.10 9.32 -10.10
CA LEU A 4 4.21 8.68 -9.40
C LEU A 4 5.46 8.74 -10.28
N GLU A 5 6.52 9.36 -9.76
CA GLU A 5 7.81 9.49 -10.44
C GLU A 5 8.89 8.70 -9.71
N ILE A 6 9.73 8.01 -10.48
CA ILE A 6 10.81 7.19 -9.93
C ILE A 6 11.77 8.08 -9.13
N GLY A 7 12.17 7.62 -7.95
CA GLY A 7 13.07 8.35 -7.04
C GLY A 7 12.35 9.33 -6.11
N THR A 8 11.06 9.61 -6.32
CA THR A 8 10.26 10.36 -5.36
C THR A 8 9.81 9.46 -4.20
N PRO A 9 9.60 10.02 -2.99
CA PRO A 9 9.01 9.25 -1.90
C PRO A 9 7.66 8.67 -2.32
N ALA A 10 7.45 7.39 -2.00
CA ALA A 10 6.14 6.77 -2.19
C ALA A 10 5.08 7.52 -1.34
N PRO A 11 3.88 7.77 -1.88
CA PRO A 11 2.79 8.37 -1.12
C PRO A 11 2.45 7.54 0.11
N ASP A 12 2.14 8.22 1.21
CA ASP A 12 1.66 7.54 2.41
C ASP A 12 0.30 6.87 2.15
N PHE A 13 0.11 5.72 2.76
CA PHE A 13 -1.16 5.01 2.79
C PHE A 13 -1.46 4.50 4.19
N THR A 14 -2.74 4.35 4.46
CA THR A 14 -3.29 3.63 5.61
C THR A 14 -4.42 2.76 5.10
N LEU A 15 -4.29 1.45 5.26
CA LEU A 15 -5.24 0.45 4.77
C LEU A 15 -5.58 -0.52 5.91
N GLN A 16 -6.70 -1.24 5.78
CA GLN A 16 -6.91 -2.45 6.57
C GLN A 16 -6.38 -3.66 5.81
N ASP A 17 -5.73 -4.57 6.51
CA ASP A 17 -5.40 -5.89 5.97
C ASP A 17 -6.60 -6.85 6.07
N CYS A 18 -6.43 -8.08 5.57
CA CYS A 18 -7.48 -9.10 5.58
C CYS A 18 -7.89 -9.60 6.97
N TYR A 19 -7.19 -9.19 8.03
CA TYR A 19 -7.54 -9.46 9.42
C TYR A 19 -8.14 -8.23 10.12
N GLY A 20 -8.41 -7.15 9.37
CA GLY A 20 -8.94 -5.89 9.89
C GLY A 20 -7.89 -5.04 10.61
N LYS A 21 -6.61 -5.42 10.58
CA LYS A 21 -5.54 -4.64 11.20
C LYS A 21 -5.21 -3.44 10.31
N THR A 22 -5.14 -2.27 10.92
CA THR A 22 -4.62 -1.08 10.26
C THR A 22 -3.13 -1.23 9.97
N VAL A 23 -2.75 -1.05 8.71
CA VAL A 23 -1.38 -1.06 8.21
C VAL A 23 -1.09 0.25 7.49
N THR A 24 0.09 0.80 7.74
CA THR A 24 0.58 2.05 7.14
C THR A 24 1.87 1.82 6.37
N LEU A 25 2.21 2.71 5.44
CA LEU A 25 3.53 2.66 4.79
C LEU A 25 4.68 2.76 5.81
N ASN A 26 4.47 3.50 6.90
CA ASN A 26 5.49 3.72 7.91
C ASN A 26 5.85 2.45 8.70
N ASP A 27 4.93 1.49 8.80
CA ASP A 27 5.17 0.19 9.47
C ASP A 27 6.25 -0.64 8.76
N PHE A 28 6.59 -0.30 7.51
CA PHE A 28 7.56 -1.01 6.69
C PHE A 28 8.90 -0.27 6.50
N ARG A 29 9.16 0.82 7.25
CA ARG A 29 10.43 1.55 7.16
C ARG A 29 11.63 0.63 7.42
N GLY A 30 12.70 0.84 6.65
CA GLY A 30 13.91 0.01 6.68
C GLY A 30 13.82 -1.31 5.91
N LYS A 31 12.67 -1.62 5.29
CA LYS A 31 12.49 -2.82 4.45
C LYS A 31 12.29 -2.42 2.98
N LYS A 32 12.66 -3.32 2.06
CA LYS A 32 12.23 -3.23 0.66
C LYS A 32 10.78 -3.70 0.57
N VAL A 33 9.92 -2.90 -0.04
CA VAL A 33 8.47 -3.15 -0.12
C VAL A 33 8.04 -3.18 -1.59
N LEU A 34 7.24 -4.17 -1.96
CA LEU A 34 6.53 -4.22 -3.23
C LEU A 34 5.03 -4.07 -2.94
N LEU A 35 4.41 -3.01 -3.46
CA LEU A 35 2.98 -2.77 -3.37
C LEU A 35 2.34 -3.07 -4.73
N PHE A 36 1.37 -3.98 -4.76
CA PHE A 36 0.69 -4.41 -5.97
C PHE A 36 -0.83 -4.32 -5.79
N PHE A 37 -1.50 -3.63 -6.72
CA PHE A 37 -2.95 -3.52 -6.74
C PHE A 37 -3.52 -4.57 -7.68
N TYR A 38 -4.48 -5.35 -7.20
CA TYR A 38 -5.22 -6.32 -8.00
C TYR A 38 -6.69 -6.29 -7.61
N THR A 39 -7.55 -6.74 -8.51
CA THR A 39 -8.97 -6.88 -8.25
C THR A 39 -9.34 -8.36 -8.24
N SER A 40 -10.20 -8.73 -7.31
CA SER A 40 -10.87 -10.04 -7.27
C SER A 40 -12.34 -9.80 -7.61
N SER A 41 -12.96 -10.69 -8.38
CA SER A 41 -14.38 -10.62 -8.71
C SER A 41 -15.31 -10.69 -7.49
N GLY A 42 -14.79 -11.09 -6.32
CA GLY A 42 -15.54 -11.25 -5.07
C GLY A 42 -15.62 -10.03 -4.16
N GLY A 43 -15.01 -8.90 -4.52
CA GLY A 43 -15.21 -7.60 -3.84
C GLY A 43 -14.61 -7.42 -2.44
N ASN A 44 -14.14 -8.49 -1.79
CA ASN A 44 -13.55 -8.43 -0.46
C ASN A 44 -12.04 -8.68 -0.57
N ASN A 45 -11.25 -7.59 -0.63
CA ASN A 45 -9.82 -7.65 -0.39
C ASN A 45 -9.56 -7.50 1.12
#